data_AF-A0A4Y2D6V4-F1
#
_entry.id   AF-A0A4Y2D6V4-F1
#
_cell.length_a   1.000
_cell.length_b   1.000
_cell.length_c   1.000
_cell.angle_alpha   90.00
_cell.angle_beta   90.00
_cell.angle_gamma   90.00
#
_symmetry.space_group_name_H-M   'P 1'
#
loop_
_entity.id
_entity.type
_entity.pdbx_description
1 polymer ?
#
loop_
_entity_poly.entity_id
_entity_poly.type
_entity_poly.pdbx_seq_one_letter_code
_entity_poly.pdbx_strand_id
1 'polypeptide(L)'
;MHEYEFRLVVYHPTEPFTGILDKIAVPSCHRQHVQMIYAKPHFRFRDNKWETKHVVSSRAVYHDGLWFRWVHSKETPYEEWCRMTHCKFLNAIGNFQDPFDIQQRDSIQLDKQACIYTFRDNLGGYRLVFEWEYCSFATELCELNGSNASELFEILRNYRDVYKLFMPYDAPPYELDETMTRKPVTCTKERPRTTENEARFLIARKVDGVFGLVISFKDTIKEKWEGHERYERRNVSLGNGIVFSAEKCDSVRILLDVYRVRGCLTASWSRRSILNEFLPTLKNKIPGYTIQQYVTDESFLAVSNLPTDGLVYHDVIDDVVYKLKEKHSLDVVYSEDGWFLLPDNKRFKCHDDDKGICESGRVYEVAMQDGRVVRKRDDRFTGNTAKQVEMIFTCSSWGGPTIEEAPQSVIKAKRHRNK
;
A
#
# COMPACT_ATOMS: atom_id res chain seq x y z
N MET A 1 15.52 4.57 -22.93
CA MET A 1 14.36 5.47 -22.83
C MET A 1 13.54 5.09 -21.61
N HIS A 2 12.91 6.04 -20.92
CA HIS A 2 11.94 5.72 -19.87
C HIS A 2 10.52 5.83 -20.41
N GLU A 3 9.66 4.92 -19.97
CA GLU A 3 8.26 4.85 -20.39
C GLU A 3 7.36 4.65 -19.18
N TYR A 4 6.16 5.24 -19.26
CA TYR A 4 5.16 5.22 -18.21
C TYR A 4 3.82 4.78 -18.78
N GLU A 5 3.15 3.89 -18.06
CA GLU A 5 1.93 3.27 -18.56
C GLU A 5 0.89 3.15 -17.47
N PHE A 6 -0.36 3.43 -17.82
CA PHE A 6 -1.53 3.12 -17.01
C PHE A 6 -2.24 1.93 -17.61
N ARG A 7 -2.38 0.87 -16.80
CA ARG A 7 -3.00 -0.38 -17.22
C ARG A 7 -4.19 -0.70 -16.34
N LEU A 8 -5.35 -0.89 -16.96
CA LEU A 8 -6.51 -1.48 -16.33
C LEU A 8 -6.74 -2.86 -16.94
N VAL A 9 -6.64 -3.90 -16.12
CA VAL A 9 -6.77 -5.30 -16.56
C VAL A 9 -7.95 -5.95 -15.84
N VAL A 10 -8.85 -6.54 -16.62
CA VAL A 10 -10.02 -7.29 -16.13
C VAL A 10 -10.17 -8.62 -16.87
N TYR A 11 -10.84 -9.58 -16.24
CA TYR A 11 -11.28 -10.80 -16.88
C TYR A 11 -12.46 -10.53 -17.78
N HIS A 12 -12.45 -11.18 -18.94
CA HIS A 12 -13.62 -11.22 -19.78
C HIS A 12 -14.38 -12.54 -19.54
N PRO A 13 -15.57 -12.54 -18.92
CA PRO A 13 -16.47 -13.67 -18.95
C PRO A 13 -17.30 -13.65 -20.25
N THR A 14 -17.48 -14.83 -20.84
CA THR A 14 -18.52 -15.30 -21.80
C THR A 14 -18.92 -14.51 -23.06
N GLU A 15 -18.83 -13.18 -23.11
CA GLU A 15 -19.09 -12.43 -24.35
C GLU A 15 -17.86 -12.50 -25.28
N PRO A 16 -18.02 -12.50 -26.61
CA PRO A 16 -16.92 -12.30 -27.53
C PRO A 16 -16.47 -10.82 -27.52
N PHE A 17 -15.18 -10.58 -27.71
CA PHE A 17 -14.58 -9.23 -27.69
C PHE A 17 -15.26 -8.26 -28.66
N THR A 18 -15.74 -8.75 -29.80
CA THR A 18 -16.55 -7.98 -30.75
C THR A 18 -17.77 -7.32 -30.10
N GLY A 19 -18.47 -8.02 -29.21
CA GLY A 19 -19.63 -7.50 -28.48
C GLY A 19 -19.26 -6.44 -27.43
N ILE A 20 -18.07 -6.52 -26.83
CA ILE A 20 -17.54 -5.42 -26.00
C ILE A 20 -17.22 -4.22 -26.89
N LEU A 21 -16.50 -4.45 -27.98
CA LEU A 21 -16.04 -3.39 -28.88
C LEU A 21 -17.18 -2.62 -29.56
N ASP A 22 -18.30 -3.28 -29.83
CA ASP A 22 -19.50 -2.62 -30.37
C ASP A 22 -20.08 -1.62 -29.35
N LYS A 23 -19.93 -1.89 -28.05
CA LYS A 23 -20.32 -0.96 -26.97
C LYS A 23 -19.35 0.22 -26.83
N ILE A 24 -18.09 0.07 -27.28
CA ILE A 24 -17.06 1.13 -27.28
C ILE A 24 -17.05 1.92 -28.59
N ALA A 25 -17.97 1.69 -29.53
CA ALA A 25 -17.94 2.29 -30.86
C ALA A 25 -18.07 3.82 -30.83
N VAL A 26 -16.95 4.52 -30.62
CA VAL A 26 -16.76 5.93 -30.89
C VAL A 26 -16.47 6.04 -32.40
N PRO A 27 -17.12 6.95 -33.15
CA PRO A 27 -17.00 7.04 -34.61
C PRO A 27 -15.58 7.19 -35.17
N SER A 28 -14.60 7.57 -34.34
CA SER A 28 -13.20 7.83 -34.72
C SER A 28 -12.23 6.69 -34.37
N CYS A 29 -12.69 5.61 -33.73
CA CYS A 29 -11.83 4.51 -33.28
C CYS A 29 -11.53 3.51 -34.40
N HIS A 30 -10.26 3.13 -34.54
CA HIS A 30 -9.82 2.17 -35.56
C HIS A 30 -9.66 0.79 -34.94
N ARG A 31 -10.48 -0.17 -35.37
CA ARG A 31 -10.31 -1.59 -35.04
C ARG A 31 -9.17 -2.16 -35.85
N GLN A 32 -8.27 -2.88 -35.19
CA GLN A 32 -7.12 -3.51 -35.83
C GLN A 32 -6.95 -4.93 -35.30
N HIS A 33 -6.54 -5.83 -36.19
CA HIS A 33 -6.00 -7.13 -35.81
C HIS A 33 -4.48 -6.99 -35.82
N VAL A 34 -3.88 -7.07 -34.63
CA VAL A 34 -2.44 -6.87 -34.46
C VAL A 34 -1.79 -8.20 -34.11
N GLN A 35 -0.73 -8.54 -34.84
CA GLN A 35 0.17 -9.61 -34.45
C GLN A 35 1.19 -9.05 -33.48
N MET A 36 1.19 -9.56 -32.25
CA MET A 36 2.13 -9.17 -31.21
C MET A 36 2.99 -10.38 -30.83
N ILE A 37 4.30 -10.20 -30.87
CA ILE A 37 5.25 -11.15 -30.27
C ILE A 37 5.54 -10.63 -28.87
N TYR A 38 4.91 -11.25 -27.87
CA TYR A 38 5.29 -11.02 -26.47
C TYR A 38 6.18 -12.15 -26.02
N ALA A 39 7.43 -11.82 -25.71
CA ALA A 39 8.31 -12.73 -25.03
C ALA A 39 8.63 -12.18 -23.64
N LYS A 40 8.51 -12.99 -22.59
CA LYS A 40 9.12 -12.79 -21.27
C LYS A 40 10.58 -13.29 -21.23
N PRO A 41 11.54 -12.49 -20.72
CA PRO A 41 11.40 -11.10 -20.29
C PRO A 41 11.06 -10.19 -21.46
N HIS A 42 10.33 -9.11 -21.18
CA HIS A 42 9.57 -8.28 -22.13
C HIS A 42 10.43 -7.78 -23.32
N PHE A 43 10.57 -8.59 -24.36
CA PHE A 43 11.02 -8.16 -25.67
C PHE A 43 9.79 -7.78 -26.49
N ARG A 44 9.86 -6.64 -27.20
CA ARG A 44 8.79 -6.16 -28.09
C ARG A 44 9.36 -5.61 -29.39
N PHE A 45 8.53 -5.55 -30.42
CA PHE A 45 8.84 -4.91 -31.69
C PHE A 45 7.96 -3.67 -31.87
N ARG A 46 8.56 -2.49 -31.94
CA ARG A 46 7.87 -1.19 -32.07
C ARG A 46 8.67 -0.26 -32.96
N ASP A 47 8.00 0.53 -33.80
CA ASP A 47 8.65 1.49 -34.72
C ASP A 47 9.79 0.87 -35.54
N ASN A 48 9.57 -0.35 -36.03
CA ASN A 48 10.53 -1.17 -36.76
C ASN A 48 11.83 -1.52 -36.01
N LYS A 49 11.82 -1.44 -34.67
CA LYS A 49 12.96 -1.76 -33.81
C LYS A 49 12.56 -2.80 -32.77
N TRP A 50 13.50 -3.69 -32.45
CA TRP A 50 13.38 -4.56 -31.30
C TRP A 50 13.77 -3.80 -30.04
N GLU A 51 13.04 -3.98 -28.95
CA GLU A 51 13.32 -3.33 -27.67
C GLU A 51 13.24 -4.34 -26.53
N THR A 52 14.14 -4.23 -25.54
CA THR A 52 13.90 -4.82 -24.21
C THR A 52 13.26 -3.81 -23.29
N LYS A 53 12.20 -4.26 -22.63
CA LYS A 53 11.50 -3.56 -21.57
C LYS A 53 11.88 -4.11 -20.21
N HIS A 54 12.48 -3.26 -19.39
CA HIS A 54 12.75 -3.57 -17.98
C HIS A 54 11.83 -2.76 -17.08
N VAL A 55 10.93 -3.43 -16.35
CA VAL A 55 10.07 -2.76 -15.36
C VAL A 55 10.94 -2.28 -14.20
N VAL A 56 11.03 -0.96 -14.02
CA VAL A 56 11.78 -0.32 -12.94
C VAL A 56 10.93 -0.28 -11.67
N SER A 57 9.66 0.12 -11.80
CA SER A 57 8.73 0.15 -10.67
C SER A 57 7.29 -0.02 -11.13
N SER A 58 6.41 -0.39 -10.21
CA SER A 58 4.96 -0.36 -10.44
C SER A 58 4.20 0.00 -9.17
N ARG A 59 3.05 0.66 -9.36
CA ARG A 59 2.18 1.14 -8.29
C ARG A 59 0.71 0.91 -8.63
N ALA A 60 -0.11 0.71 -7.61
CA ALA A 60 -1.56 0.73 -7.75
C ALA A 60 -2.09 2.16 -7.58
N VAL A 61 -2.97 2.57 -8.47
CA VAL A 61 -3.53 3.93 -8.53
C VAL A 61 -5.04 3.82 -8.54
N TYR A 62 -5.72 4.55 -7.67
CA TYR A 62 -7.16 4.65 -7.69
C TYR A 62 -7.59 5.92 -8.42
N HIS A 63 -8.49 5.79 -9.38
CA HIS A 63 -9.07 6.90 -10.12
C HIS A 63 -10.47 6.53 -10.65
N ASP A 64 -11.45 7.42 -10.47
CA ASP A 64 -12.83 7.29 -10.99
C ASP A 64 -13.46 5.89 -10.78
N GLY A 65 -13.35 5.36 -9.56
CA GLY A 65 -13.96 4.08 -9.19
C GLY A 65 -13.13 2.83 -9.50
N LEU A 66 -11.97 2.98 -10.13
CA LEU A 66 -11.17 1.86 -10.63
C LEU A 66 -9.73 1.89 -10.14
N TRP A 67 -9.15 0.70 -10.05
CA TRP A 67 -7.75 0.48 -9.70
C TRP A 67 -6.94 0.21 -10.96
N PHE A 68 -6.08 1.17 -11.32
CA PHE A 68 -5.09 1.07 -12.38
C PHE A 68 -3.75 0.58 -11.83
N ARG A 69 -2.98 -0.08 -12.68
CA ARG A 69 -1.56 -0.32 -12.46
C ARG A 69 -0.77 0.72 -13.23
N TRP A 70 -0.06 1.57 -12.51
CA TRP A 70 0.98 2.41 -13.08
C TRP A 70 2.27 1.61 -13.19
N VAL A 71 2.91 1.63 -14.35
CA VAL A 71 4.15 0.93 -14.65
C VAL A 71 5.17 1.93 -15.16
N HIS A 72 6.35 1.93 -14.56
CA HIS A 72 7.53 2.63 -15.06
C HIS A 72 8.52 1.62 -15.60
N SER A 73 8.88 1.73 -16.87
CA SER A 73 9.88 0.89 -17.50
C SER A 73 11.06 1.68 -18.05
N LYS A 74 12.18 0.96 -18.21
CA LYS A 74 13.33 1.36 -18.99
C LYS A 74 13.36 0.51 -20.26
N GLU A 75 13.20 1.17 -21.38
CA GLU A 75 13.20 0.60 -22.72
C GLU A 75 14.58 0.77 -23.35
N THR A 76 15.12 -0.31 -23.89
CA THR A 76 16.41 -0.30 -24.58
C THR A 76 16.21 -0.83 -26.00
N PRO A 77 16.25 0.05 -27.01
CA PRO A 77 16.12 -0.35 -28.40
C PRO A 77 17.40 -1.01 -28.92
N TYR A 78 17.24 -1.91 -29.87
CA TYR A 78 18.30 -2.51 -30.67
C TYR A 78 18.17 -1.98 -32.09
N GLU A 79 19.23 -1.35 -32.60
CA GLU A 79 19.26 -0.81 -33.96
C GLU A 79 19.27 -1.90 -35.03
N GLU A 80 19.85 -3.06 -34.71
CA GLU A 80 19.91 -4.22 -35.60
C GLU A 80 19.80 -5.54 -34.82
N TRP A 81 19.21 -6.54 -35.48
CA TRP A 81 19.13 -7.89 -34.96
C TRP A 81 20.41 -8.66 -35.33
N CYS A 82 21.40 -8.65 -34.45
CA CYS A 82 22.66 -9.37 -34.64
C CYS A 82 22.74 -10.64 -33.78
N ARG A 83 23.76 -11.48 -34.01
CA ARG A 83 24.00 -12.73 -33.26
C ARG A 83 24.05 -12.49 -31.75
N MET A 84 24.62 -11.38 -31.30
CA MET A 84 24.69 -11.04 -29.88
C MET A 84 23.31 -10.71 -29.28
N THR A 85 22.49 -9.93 -29.99
CA THR A 85 21.09 -9.64 -29.60
C THR A 85 20.28 -10.94 -29.57
N HIS A 86 20.45 -11.79 -30.58
CA HIS A 86 19.82 -13.10 -30.64
C HIS A 86 20.20 -14.01 -29.47
N CYS A 87 21.48 -14.11 -29.12
CA CYS A 87 21.92 -14.88 -27.95
C CYS A 87 21.37 -14.31 -26.63
N LYS A 88 21.34 -12.99 -26.45
CA LYS A 88 20.74 -12.35 -25.26
C LYS A 88 19.24 -12.68 -25.16
N PHE A 89 18.53 -12.56 -26.27
CA PHE A 89 17.12 -12.92 -26.38
C PHE A 89 16.88 -14.40 -26.06
N LEU A 90 17.62 -15.32 -26.69
CA LEU A 90 17.50 -16.77 -26.42
C LEU A 90 17.85 -17.13 -24.99
N ASN A 91 18.92 -16.56 -24.41
CA ASN A 91 19.27 -16.81 -23.01
C ASN A 91 18.19 -16.32 -22.04
N ALA A 92 17.52 -15.25 -22.41
CA ALA A 92 16.48 -14.64 -21.59
C ALA A 92 15.13 -15.36 -21.72
N ILE A 93 14.78 -15.83 -22.92
CA ILE A 93 13.43 -16.33 -23.27
C ILE A 93 13.39 -17.85 -23.48
N GLY A 94 14.43 -18.42 -24.07
CA GLY A 94 14.43 -19.77 -24.65
C GLY A 94 14.15 -20.90 -23.65
N ASN A 95 14.23 -20.61 -22.35
CA ASN A 95 13.90 -21.55 -21.27
C ASN A 95 12.51 -21.33 -20.65
N PHE A 96 11.78 -20.27 -21.02
CA PHE A 96 10.54 -19.85 -20.36
C PHE A 96 9.31 -19.79 -21.28
N GLN A 97 9.48 -19.51 -22.57
CA GLN A 97 8.41 -19.66 -23.57
C GLN A 97 8.96 -19.85 -24.99
N ASP A 98 8.09 -20.25 -25.92
CA ASP A 98 8.39 -20.18 -27.36
C ASP A 98 8.59 -18.71 -27.77
N PRO A 99 9.78 -18.31 -28.21
CA PRO A 99 10.05 -16.93 -28.66
C PRO A 99 9.27 -16.52 -29.92
N PHE A 100 8.68 -17.48 -30.64
CA PHE A 100 7.92 -17.25 -31.86
C PHE A 100 6.41 -17.42 -31.65
N ASP A 101 5.94 -17.44 -30.40
CA ASP A 101 4.50 -17.37 -30.11
C ASP A 101 3.95 -16.01 -30.55
N ILE A 102 3.41 -15.98 -31.77
CA ILE A 102 2.74 -14.81 -32.34
C ILE A 102 1.30 -14.82 -31.81
N GLN A 103 1.03 -13.93 -30.86
CA GLN A 103 -0.33 -13.73 -30.38
C GLN A 103 -1.06 -12.79 -31.33
N GLN A 104 -2.13 -13.29 -31.95
CA GLN A 104 -3.10 -12.41 -32.58
C GLN A 104 -3.97 -11.77 -31.50
N ARG A 105 -4.08 -10.45 -31.57
CA ARG A 105 -4.88 -9.66 -30.66
C ARG A 105 -5.81 -8.78 -31.46
N ASP A 106 -7.03 -8.71 -30.99
CA ASP A 106 -7.95 -7.68 -31.42
C ASP A 106 -7.69 -6.45 -30.56
N SER A 107 -7.50 -5.30 -31.22
CA SER A 107 -7.28 -4.03 -30.54
C SER A 107 -8.16 -2.92 -31.11
N ILE A 108 -8.45 -1.93 -30.27
CA ILE A 108 -8.96 -0.63 -30.66
C ILE A 108 -7.93 0.41 -30.28
N GLN A 109 -7.47 1.17 -31.28
CA GLN A 109 -6.73 2.39 -31.02
C GLN A 109 -7.72 3.52 -30.74
N LEU A 110 -7.64 4.12 -29.55
CA LEU A 110 -8.46 5.26 -29.16
C LEU A 110 -7.84 6.56 -29.66
N ASP A 111 -6.53 6.72 -29.48
CA ASP A 111 -5.71 7.83 -30.00
C ASP A 111 -4.23 7.43 -30.07
N LYS A 112 -3.28 8.37 -30.10
CA LYS A 112 -1.84 8.06 -30.20
C LYS A 112 -1.24 7.40 -28.94
N GLN A 113 -1.89 7.52 -27.79
CA GLN A 113 -1.40 7.13 -26.47
C GLN A 113 -2.24 6.02 -25.85
N ALA A 114 -3.53 5.91 -26.19
CA ALA A 114 -4.44 4.97 -25.56
C ALA A 114 -4.95 3.88 -26.53
N CYS A 115 -4.94 2.64 -26.05
CA CYS A 115 -5.53 1.51 -26.74
C CYS A 115 -6.28 0.57 -25.79
N ILE A 116 -7.17 -0.23 -26.37
CA ILE A 116 -7.85 -1.34 -25.70
C ILE A 116 -7.52 -2.60 -26.48
N TYR A 117 -7.11 -3.66 -25.81
CA TYR A 117 -6.83 -4.93 -26.47
C TYR A 117 -7.22 -6.13 -25.62
N THR A 118 -7.36 -7.27 -26.28
CA THR A 118 -7.43 -8.56 -25.61
C THR A 118 -6.11 -9.29 -25.65
N PHE A 119 -5.87 -10.11 -24.62
CA PHE A 119 -4.84 -11.13 -24.70
C PHE A 119 -5.31 -12.41 -23.99
N ARG A 120 -4.79 -13.54 -24.46
CA ARG A 120 -5.03 -14.84 -23.83
C ARG A 120 -3.91 -15.12 -22.84
N ASP A 121 -4.27 -15.44 -21.61
CA ASP A 121 -3.29 -15.85 -20.61
C ASP A 121 -2.89 -17.32 -20.76
N ASN A 122 -1.85 -17.73 -20.03
CA ASN A 122 -1.29 -19.08 -20.10
C ASN A 122 -2.28 -20.17 -19.63
N LEU A 123 -3.35 -19.79 -18.93
CA LEU A 123 -4.42 -20.69 -18.50
C LEU A 123 -5.56 -20.76 -19.54
N GLY A 124 -5.37 -20.10 -20.69
CA GLY A 124 -6.32 -20.07 -21.79
C GLY A 124 -7.45 -19.06 -21.62
N GLY A 125 -7.43 -18.25 -20.54
CA GLY A 125 -8.45 -17.24 -20.25
C GLY A 125 -8.22 -15.93 -21.00
N TYR A 126 -9.30 -15.28 -21.44
CA TYR A 126 -9.23 -13.98 -22.11
C TYR A 126 -9.21 -12.83 -21.10
N ARG A 127 -8.33 -11.87 -21.37
CA ARG A 127 -8.18 -10.63 -20.61
C ARG A 127 -8.52 -9.46 -21.49
N LEU A 128 -9.20 -8.47 -20.92
CA LEU A 128 -9.40 -7.17 -21.51
C LEU A 128 -8.47 -6.17 -20.83
N VAL A 129 -7.75 -5.39 -21.64
CA VAL A 129 -6.78 -4.41 -21.16
C VAL A 129 -7.09 -3.06 -21.77
N PHE A 130 -7.23 -2.05 -20.93
CA PHE A 130 -6.99 -0.67 -21.33
C PHE A 130 -5.54 -0.32 -21.00
N GLU A 131 -4.83 0.24 -21.96
CA GLU A 131 -3.46 0.71 -21.82
C GLU A 131 -3.37 2.13 -22.34
N TRP A 132 -2.85 3.02 -21.51
CA TRP A 132 -2.45 4.37 -21.90
C TRP A 132 -0.95 4.49 -21.69
N GLU A 133 -0.22 4.69 -22.78
CA GLU A 133 1.24 4.82 -22.82
C GLU A 133 1.63 6.27 -22.97
N TYR A 134 2.68 6.67 -22.25
CA TYR A 134 3.26 8.01 -22.36
C TYR A 134 4.78 7.94 -22.52
N CYS A 135 5.26 8.42 -23.67
CA CYS A 135 6.68 8.49 -23.99
C CYS A 135 7.30 9.81 -23.52
N SER A 136 8.41 9.71 -22.78
CA SER A 136 9.29 10.83 -22.35
C SER A 136 8.59 11.98 -21.63
N PHE A 137 8.29 11.78 -20.34
CA PHE A 137 8.12 12.88 -19.39
C PHE A 137 9.47 13.29 -18.79
N ALA A 138 9.63 14.57 -18.46
CA ALA A 138 10.75 15.05 -17.65
C ALA A 138 10.87 14.21 -16.36
N THR A 139 12.09 14.06 -15.87
CA THR A 139 12.47 13.35 -14.64
C THR A 139 11.57 13.70 -13.43
N GLU A 140 10.93 14.87 -13.48
CA GLU A 140 9.95 15.42 -12.53
C GLU A 140 8.72 14.52 -12.27
N LEU A 141 8.39 13.56 -13.14
CA LEU A 141 7.27 12.63 -12.92
C LEU A 141 7.64 11.30 -12.26
N CYS A 142 8.94 10.98 -12.15
CA CYS A 142 9.40 9.93 -11.22
C CYS A 142 9.03 10.29 -9.77
N GLU A 143 8.86 11.58 -9.50
CA GLU A 143 8.50 12.20 -8.24
C GLU A 143 7.21 12.99 -8.41
N LEU A 144 6.12 12.32 -8.85
CA LEU A 144 4.78 12.90 -8.90
C LEU A 144 4.40 13.49 -7.53
N ASN A 145 4.79 14.75 -7.29
CA ASN A 145 4.28 15.59 -6.23
C ASN A 145 2.89 16.06 -6.69
N GLY A 146 1.95 16.21 -5.75
CA GLY A 146 0.50 16.24 -6.05
C GLY A 146 0.00 17.19 -7.16
N SER A 147 0.77 18.19 -7.60
CA SER A 147 0.45 19.04 -8.76
C SER A 147 0.41 18.25 -10.08
N ASN A 148 1.42 17.42 -10.35
CA ASN A 148 1.57 16.71 -11.62
C ASN A 148 0.60 15.52 -11.73
N ALA A 149 0.17 14.98 -10.59
CA ALA A 149 -0.81 13.89 -10.55
C ALA A 149 -2.21 14.38 -10.93
N SER A 150 -2.54 15.63 -10.61
CA SER A 150 -3.84 16.23 -10.94
C SER A 150 -3.99 16.38 -12.45
N GLU A 151 -2.97 16.89 -13.14
CA GLU A 151 -2.95 16.99 -14.61
C GLU A 151 -3.10 15.61 -15.27
N LEU A 152 -2.37 14.61 -14.76
CA LEU A 152 -2.48 13.26 -15.27
C LEU A 152 -3.88 12.65 -15.06
N PHE A 153 -4.51 12.90 -13.92
CA PHE A 153 -5.89 12.49 -13.68
C PHE A 153 -6.90 13.22 -14.56
N GLU A 154 -6.66 14.49 -14.92
CA GLU A 154 -7.48 15.19 -15.91
C GLU A 154 -7.36 14.54 -17.30
N ILE A 155 -6.16 14.15 -17.71
CA ILE A 155 -5.96 13.43 -18.98
C ILE A 155 -6.70 12.08 -18.94
N LEU A 156 -6.53 11.30 -17.88
CA LEU A 156 -7.23 10.01 -17.74
C LEU A 156 -8.75 10.18 -17.74
N ARG A 157 -9.28 11.29 -17.23
CA ARG A 157 -10.73 11.58 -17.22
C ARG A 157 -11.34 11.62 -18.62
N ASN A 158 -10.56 11.94 -19.66
CA ASN A 158 -11.02 11.91 -21.05
C ASN A 158 -11.49 10.52 -21.50
N TYR A 159 -11.02 9.45 -20.84
CA TYR A 159 -11.41 8.06 -21.13
C TYR A 159 -12.41 7.51 -20.11
N ARG A 160 -13.08 8.36 -19.33
CA ARG A 160 -14.05 7.96 -18.32
C ARG A 160 -15.11 6.99 -18.84
N ASP A 161 -15.69 7.27 -20.00
CA ASP A 161 -16.73 6.42 -20.57
C ASP A 161 -16.18 5.07 -21.06
N VAL A 162 -14.89 5.02 -21.42
CA VAL A 162 -14.18 3.76 -21.66
C VAL A 162 -14.06 2.97 -20.37
N TYR A 163 -13.62 3.60 -19.28
CA TYR A 163 -13.42 2.92 -17.99
C TYR A 163 -14.71 2.32 -17.42
N LYS A 164 -15.86 2.98 -17.60
CA LYS A 164 -17.16 2.45 -17.18
C LYS A 164 -17.46 1.07 -17.75
N LEU A 165 -16.96 0.78 -18.96
CA LEU A 165 -17.13 -0.52 -19.61
C LEU A 165 -16.35 -1.63 -18.89
N PHE A 166 -15.33 -1.28 -18.10
CA PHE A 166 -14.53 -2.23 -17.34
C PHE A 166 -15.12 -2.55 -15.96
N MET A 167 -15.98 -1.67 -15.41
CA MET A 167 -16.54 -1.81 -14.07
C MET A 167 -17.34 -3.12 -13.83
N PRO A 168 -18.07 -3.68 -14.82
CA PRO A 168 -18.79 -4.94 -14.64
C PRO A 168 -17.89 -6.18 -14.54
N TYR A 169 -16.61 -6.06 -14.89
CA TYR A 169 -15.72 -7.20 -15.04
C TYR A 169 -14.83 -7.42 -13.82
N ASP A 170 -14.56 -8.69 -13.53
CA ASP A 170 -13.73 -9.08 -12.41
C ASP A 170 -12.24 -8.76 -12.65
N ALA A 171 -11.56 -8.38 -11.58
CA ALA A 171 -10.10 -8.37 -11.52
C ALA A 171 -9.49 -9.75 -11.82
N PRO A 172 -8.30 -9.84 -12.47
CA PRO A 172 -7.46 -11.04 -12.41
C PRO A 172 -7.20 -11.53 -10.98
N PRO A 173 -6.86 -12.81 -10.75
CA PRO A 173 -6.16 -13.17 -9.52
C PRO A 173 -4.79 -12.49 -9.53
N TYR A 174 -4.33 -12.08 -8.36
CA TYR A 174 -3.01 -11.49 -8.20
C TYR A 174 -2.30 -12.16 -7.03
N GLU A 175 -0.98 -12.23 -7.13
CA GLU A 175 -0.14 -12.56 -5.99
C GLU A 175 -0.29 -11.47 -4.93
N LEU A 176 -0.65 -11.89 -3.73
CA LEU A 176 -0.75 -11.01 -2.58
C LEU A 176 0.58 -11.02 -1.84
N ASP A 177 1.12 -9.83 -1.69
CA ASP A 177 2.24 -9.61 -0.79
C ASP A 177 1.68 -9.26 0.59
N GLU A 178 1.63 -10.26 1.47
CA GLU A 178 1.18 -10.14 2.86
C GLU A 178 2.29 -9.62 3.81
N THR A 179 3.42 -9.16 3.26
CA THR A 179 4.48 -8.55 4.07
C THR A 179 3.95 -7.30 4.77
N MET A 180 4.20 -7.23 6.07
CA MET A 180 3.78 -6.12 6.91
C MET A 180 4.77 -4.96 6.73
N THR A 181 4.67 -4.24 5.61
CA THR A 181 5.39 -2.97 5.44
C THR A 181 4.56 -1.87 6.09
N ARG A 182 4.78 -1.64 7.39
CA ARG A 182 4.16 -0.51 8.08
C ARG A 182 4.68 0.79 7.49
N LYS A 183 3.79 1.72 7.17
CA LYS A 183 4.22 3.06 6.77
C LYS A 183 5.00 3.73 7.89
N PRO A 184 5.96 4.61 7.56
CA PRO A 184 6.59 5.47 8.54
C PRO A 184 5.51 6.26 9.29
N VAL A 185 5.50 6.08 10.60
CA VAL A 185 4.68 6.86 11.51
C VAL A 185 5.63 7.75 12.26
N THR A 186 5.32 9.04 12.38
CA THR A 186 6.09 10.06 13.10
C THR A 186 5.25 10.60 14.26
N CYS A 187 5.79 10.64 15.47
CA CYS A 187 5.14 11.32 16.60
C CYS A 187 5.45 12.82 16.51
N THR A 188 4.50 13.69 16.83
CA THR A 188 4.72 15.15 16.89
C THR A 188 4.05 15.76 18.13
N LYS A 189 4.63 16.84 18.65
CA LYS A 189 4.04 17.65 19.74
C LYS A 189 3.10 18.74 19.24
N GLU A 190 3.39 19.27 18.06
CA GLU A 190 2.63 20.33 17.42
C GLU A 190 1.92 19.78 16.18
N ARG A 191 0.88 20.50 15.77
CA ARG A 191 0.25 20.30 14.46
C ARG A 191 1.34 20.45 13.39
N PRO A 192 1.45 19.51 12.43
CA PRO A 192 2.35 19.66 11.31
C PRO A 192 2.06 20.98 10.59
N ARG A 193 3.07 21.87 10.48
CA ARG A 193 2.88 23.18 9.85
C ARG A 193 2.83 23.02 8.34
N THR A 194 1.79 23.56 7.71
CA THR A 194 1.74 23.76 6.27
C THR A 194 2.34 25.13 5.97
N THR A 195 3.52 25.20 5.37
CA THR A 195 4.05 26.49 4.90
C THR A 195 3.24 27.03 3.72
N GLU A 196 2.55 26.18 2.94
CA GLU A 196 1.91 26.65 1.68
C GLU A 196 0.62 25.93 1.22
N ASN A 197 0.05 24.95 1.95
CA ASN A 197 -1.17 24.26 1.45
C ASN A 197 -2.00 23.57 2.54
N GLU A 198 -3.15 24.14 2.90
CA GLU A 198 -4.16 23.53 3.79
C GLU A 198 -4.67 22.17 3.26
N ALA A 199 -4.50 21.89 1.97
CA ALA A 199 -4.91 20.63 1.37
C ALA A 199 -3.95 19.44 1.63
N ARG A 200 -2.73 19.65 2.16
CA ARG A 200 -1.70 18.59 2.23
C ARG A 200 -2.04 17.45 3.20
N PHE A 201 -2.78 17.73 4.26
CA PHE A 201 -3.06 16.74 5.29
C PHE A 201 -4.52 16.31 5.30
N LEU A 202 -4.72 15.02 5.53
CA LEU A 202 -6.01 14.44 5.90
C LEU A 202 -5.97 14.02 7.36
N ILE A 203 -6.95 14.47 8.12
CA ILE A 203 -6.96 14.44 9.57
C ILE A 203 -8.00 13.45 10.06
N ALA A 204 -7.63 12.64 11.04
CA ALA A 204 -8.47 11.63 11.64
C ALA A 204 -8.26 11.60 13.16
N ARG A 205 -9.26 11.15 13.92
CA ARG A 205 -9.03 10.81 15.33
C ARG A 205 -8.16 9.58 15.43
N LYS A 206 -7.16 9.62 16.31
CA LYS A 206 -6.34 8.46 16.62
C LYS A 206 -7.11 7.54 17.56
N VAL A 207 -7.57 6.41 17.06
CA VAL A 207 -8.16 5.37 17.90
C VAL A 207 -7.06 4.72 18.74
N ASP A 208 -7.40 4.31 19.97
CA ASP A 208 -6.52 3.46 20.77
C ASP A 208 -6.91 1.99 20.59
N GLY A 209 -6.20 1.30 19.69
CA GLY A 209 -6.42 -0.11 19.43
C GLY A 209 -5.17 -0.86 19.03
N VAL A 210 -5.39 -2.09 18.57
CA VAL A 210 -4.35 -2.99 18.07
C VAL A 210 -4.25 -2.82 16.56
N PHE A 211 -3.06 -2.45 16.08
CA PHE A 211 -2.82 -2.32 14.65
C PHE A 211 -2.80 -3.69 13.97
N GLY A 212 -3.28 -3.76 12.73
CA GLY A 212 -3.22 -4.98 11.93
C GLY A 212 -3.45 -4.72 10.45
N LEU A 213 -3.52 -5.81 9.71
CA LEU A 213 -3.83 -5.84 8.29
C LEU A 213 -5.14 -6.59 8.06
N VAL A 214 -5.97 -6.07 7.16
CA VAL A 214 -7.15 -6.76 6.64
C VAL A 214 -6.91 -7.03 5.16
N ILE A 215 -6.85 -8.29 4.80
CA ILE A 215 -6.50 -8.77 3.46
C ILE A 215 -7.77 -9.30 2.82
N SER A 216 -8.27 -8.60 1.82
CA SER A 216 -9.49 -8.93 1.10
C SER A 216 -9.17 -9.66 -0.22
N PHE A 217 -9.66 -10.87 -0.33
CA PHE A 217 -9.68 -11.71 -1.54
C PHE A 217 -11.04 -11.60 -2.22
N LYS A 218 -11.24 -12.33 -3.33
CA LYS A 218 -12.51 -12.35 -4.08
C LYS A 218 -13.71 -12.74 -3.21
N ASP A 219 -13.54 -13.70 -2.32
CA ASP A 219 -14.61 -14.31 -1.52
C ASP A 219 -14.26 -14.45 -0.03
N THR A 220 -13.08 -14.01 0.37
CA THR A 220 -12.54 -14.26 1.71
C THR A 220 -11.85 -13.02 2.24
N ILE A 221 -11.96 -12.76 3.55
CA ILE A 221 -11.14 -11.77 4.25
C ILE A 221 -10.29 -12.48 5.29
N LYS A 222 -9.00 -12.16 5.30
CA LYS A 222 -8.06 -12.57 6.34
C LYS A 222 -7.63 -11.36 7.14
N GLU A 223 -7.65 -11.46 8.46
CA GLU A 223 -7.17 -10.43 9.38
C GLU A 223 -5.87 -10.91 10.02
N LYS A 224 -4.91 -10.00 10.17
CA LYS A 224 -3.62 -10.25 10.82
C LYS A 224 -3.33 -9.11 11.77
N TRP A 225 -3.51 -9.35 13.06
CA TRP A 225 -3.29 -8.35 14.10
C TRP A 225 -1.87 -8.47 14.68
N GLU A 226 -1.31 -7.34 15.13
CA GLU A 226 -0.17 -7.37 16.06
C GLU A 226 -0.59 -8.27 17.25
N GLY A 227 0.26 -9.24 17.64
CA GLY A 227 -0.09 -10.19 18.71
C GLY A 227 -0.62 -11.57 18.27
N HIS A 228 -0.48 -11.95 16.99
CA HIS A 228 -0.73 -13.31 16.44
C HIS A 228 -2.18 -13.75 16.23
N GLU A 229 -3.20 -12.94 16.50
CA GLU A 229 -4.57 -13.29 16.09
C GLU A 229 -4.71 -13.24 14.56
N ARG A 230 -4.97 -14.41 13.97
CA ARG A 230 -5.40 -14.54 12.58
C ARG A 230 -6.86 -14.93 12.55
N TYR A 231 -7.67 -14.15 11.85
CA TYR A 231 -9.08 -14.43 11.66
C TYR A 231 -9.38 -14.57 10.17
N GLU A 232 -10.22 -15.53 9.80
CA GLU A 232 -10.68 -15.74 8.42
C GLU A 232 -12.20 -15.65 8.38
N ARG A 233 -12.72 -14.80 7.48
CA ARG A 233 -14.14 -14.71 7.14
C ARG A 233 -14.32 -15.16 5.71
N ARG A 234 -15.13 -16.19 5.49
CA ARG A 234 -15.48 -16.67 4.14
C ARG A 234 -16.77 -16.03 3.64
N ASN A 235 -16.97 -16.07 2.32
CA ASN A 235 -18.11 -15.52 1.59
C ASN A 235 -18.31 -14.01 1.80
N VAL A 236 -17.23 -13.27 2.04
CA VAL A 236 -17.25 -11.81 2.21
C VAL A 236 -16.03 -11.18 1.55
N SER A 237 -16.19 -9.99 0.97
CA SER A 237 -15.11 -9.28 0.29
C SER A 237 -15.30 -7.77 0.34
N LEU A 238 -14.20 -7.05 0.51
CA LEU A 238 -14.08 -5.59 0.34
C LEU A 238 -13.45 -5.23 -1.01
N GLY A 239 -13.30 -6.22 -1.90
CA GLY A 239 -12.59 -6.14 -3.17
C GLY A 239 -11.54 -7.25 -3.29
N ASN A 240 -11.21 -7.61 -4.53
CA ASN A 240 -10.27 -8.71 -4.80
C ASN A 240 -8.81 -8.21 -4.78
N GLY A 241 -8.00 -8.78 -3.87
CA GLY A 241 -6.57 -8.56 -3.79
C GLY A 241 -6.19 -7.25 -3.09
N ILE A 242 -6.96 -6.78 -2.11
CA ILE A 242 -6.71 -5.50 -1.45
C ILE A 242 -6.17 -5.74 -0.03
N VAL A 243 -5.08 -5.07 0.33
CA VAL A 243 -4.51 -5.09 1.68
C VAL A 243 -4.76 -3.73 2.33
N PHE A 244 -5.60 -3.73 3.35
CA PHE A 244 -5.90 -2.57 4.18
C PHE A 244 -5.01 -2.58 5.43
N SER A 245 -4.55 -1.41 5.85
CA SER A 245 -4.17 -1.23 7.25
C SER A 245 -5.42 -0.98 8.09
N ALA A 246 -5.46 -1.55 9.28
CA ALA A 246 -6.60 -1.48 10.16
C ALA A 246 -6.18 -1.31 11.63
N GLU A 247 -7.14 -0.89 12.43
CA GLU A 247 -7.05 -0.87 13.89
C GLU A 247 -8.24 -1.61 14.49
N LYS A 248 -7.97 -2.52 15.43
CA LYS A 248 -8.98 -3.27 16.17
C LYS A 248 -9.11 -2.65 17.56
N CYS A 249 -10.31 -2.17 17.86
CA CYS A 249 -10.68 -1.66 19.18
C CYS A 249 -11.87 -2.49 19.66
N ASP A 250 -11.64 -3.34 20.67
CA ASP A 250 -12.58 -4.36 21.14
C ASP A 250 -13.10 -5.25 19.99
N SER A 251 -14.42 -5.22 19.74
CA SER A 251 -15.07 -5.96 18.65
C SER A 251 -15.08 -5.21 17.31
N VAL A 252 -14.71 -3.93 17.30
CA VAL A 252 -14.79 -3.04 16.12
C VAL A 252 -13.48 -3.06 15.35
N ARG A 253 -13.57 -3.22 14.03
CA ARG A 253 -12.43 -3.18 13.11
C ARG A 253 -12.54 -1.96 12.22
N ILE A 254 -11.52 -1.12 12.24
CA ILE A 254 -11.52 0.16 11.56
C ILE A 254 -10.53 0.08 10.41
N LEU A 255 -11.00 0.21 9.17
CA LEU A 255 -10.12 0.31 8.01
C LEU A 255 -9.56 1.73 7.95
N LEU A 256 -8.24 1.83 7.97
CA LEU A 256 -7.52 3.10 8.02
C LEU A 256 -7.05 3.55 6.64
N ASP A 257 -6.47 2.63 5.86
CA ASP A 257 -5.82 2.96 4.58
C ASP A 257 -5.66 1.70 3.72
N VAL A 258 -5.35 1.88 2.44
CA VAL A 258 -5.00 0.81 1.50
C VAL A 258 -3.49 0.84 1.25
N TYR A 259 -2.81 -0.24 1.60
CA TYR A 259 -1.36 -0.37 1.41
C TYR A 259 -1.02 -0.98 0.05
N ARG A 260 -1.78 -2.00 -0.33
CA ARG A 260 -1.55 -2.75 -1.56
C ARG A 260 -2.85 -3.08 -2.24
N VAL A 261 -2.77 -3.10 -3.56
CA VAL A 261 -3.81 -3.64 -4.41
C VAL A 261 -3.11 -4.54 -5.41
N ARG A 262 -3.52 -5.79 -5.44
CA ARG A 262 -3.14 -6.76 -6.46
C ARG A 262 -1.61 -6.97 -6.52
N GLY A 263 -0.98 -7.03 -5.35
CA GLY A 263 0.47 -7.17 -5.16
C GLY A 263 1.27 -5.87 -5.26
N CYS A 264 0.71 -4.82 -5.87
CA CYS A 264 1.37 -3.53 -6.02
C CYS A 264 1.14 -2.63 -4.80
N LEU A 265 2.19 -1.92 -4.35
CA LEU A 265 2.05 -0.82 -3.40
C LEU A 265 1.18 0.29 -4.03
N THR A 266 0.28 0.87 -3.24
CA THR A 266 -0.47 2.05 -3.67
C THR A 266 0.47 3.23 -3.91
N ALA A 267 0.21 4.02 -4.95
CA ALA A 267 0.94 5.25 -5.23
C ALA A 267 0.65 6.31 -4.16
N SER A 268 1.69 6.99 -3.67
CA SER A 268 1.57 8.09 -2.69
C SER A 268 0.67 9.20 -3.20
N TRP A 269 0.84 9.62 -4.45
CA TRP A 269 0.06 10.68 -5.09
C TRP A 269 -1.41 10.31 -5.39
N SER A 270 -1.81 9.06 -5.21
CA SER A 270 -3.22 8.63 -5.27
C SER A 270 -3.88 8.63 -3.89
N ARG A 271 -3.14 8.97 -2.82
CA ARG A 271 -3.60 8.82 -1.42
C ARG A 271 -4.88 9.58 -1.14
N ARG A 272 -5.01 10.81 -1.65
CA ARG A 272 -6.23 11.61 -1.43
C ARG A 272 -7.46 10.90 -1.99
N SER A 273 -7.42 10.43 -3.23
CA SER A 273 -8.53 9.69 -3.83
C SER A 273 -8.80 8.36 -3.12
N ILE A 274 -7.77 7.69 -2.62
CA ILE A 274 -7.95 6.47 -1.82
C ILE A 274 -8.71 6.77 -0.52
N LEU A 275 -8.27 7.78 0.24
CA LEU A 275 -8.82 8.07 1.56
C LEU A 275 -10.18 8.78 1.52
N ASN A 276 -10.39 9.70 0.56
CA ASN A 276 -11.61 10.50 0.47
C ASN A 276 -12.66 9.93 -0.49
N GLU A 277 -12.27 9.10 -1.45
CA GLU A 277 -13.21 8.57 -2.46
C GLU A 277 -13.37 7.06 -2.32
N PHE A 278 -12.29 6.28 -2.34
CA PHE A 278 -12.39 4.81 -2.30
C PHE A 278 -12.87 4.28 -0.95
N LEU A 279 -12.18 4.61 0.15
CA LEU A 279 -12.51 4.06 1.48
C LEU A 279 -13.98 4.34 1.88
N PRO A 280 -14.55 5.55 1.68
CA PRO A 280 -15.95 5.81 2.01
C PRO A 280 -16.94 4.94 1.23
N THR A 281 -16.61 4.50 0.01
CA THR A 281 -17.48 3.58 -0.77
C THR A 281 -17.61 2.20 -0.12
N LEU A 282 -16.72 1.86 0.82
CA LEU A 282 -16.76 0.59 1.56
C LEU A 282 -17.66 0.64 2.79
N LYS A 283 -18.18 1.81 3.14
CA LYS A 283 -19.07 1.98 4.29
C LYS A 283 -20.25 1.01 4.20
N ASN A 284 -20.50 0.30 5.29
CA ASN A 284 -21.58 -0.69 5.44
C ASN A 284 -21.51 -1.91 4.51
N LYS A 285 -20.41 -2.14 3.77
CA LYS A 285 -20.29 -3.35 2.93
C LYS A 285 -20.25 -4.64 3.75
N ILE A 286 -19.69 -4.60 4.96
CA ILE A 286 -19.53 -5.79 5.81
C ILE A 286 -19.79 -5.45 7.28
N PRO A 287 -20.67 -6.21 7.97
CA PRO A 287 -20.87 -6.08 9.41
C PRO A 287 -19.58 -6.24 10.22
N GLY A 288 -19.36 -5.32 11.16
CA GLY A 288 -18.20 -5.32 12.06
C GLY A 288 -16.95 -4.61 11.51
N TYR A 289 -17.01 -4.06 10.30
CA TYR A 289 -16.01 -3.12 9.81
C TYR A 289 -16.59 -1.70 9.77
N THR A 290 -15.79 -0.75 10.25
CA THR A 290 -16.02 0.68 10.10
C THR A 290 -14.86 1.27 9.28
N ILE A 291 -15.10 2.46 8.73
CA ILE A 291 -14.10 3.17 7.93
C ILE A 291 -13.63 4.37 8.75
N GLN A 292 -12.32 4.57 8.81
CA GLN A 292 -11.75 5.78 9.37
C GLN A 292 -12.25 6.99 8.58
N GLN A 293 -12.79 7.97 9.29
CA GLN A 293 -13.19 9.23 8.67
C GLN A 293 -11.99 10.18 8.66
N TYR A 294 -11.66 10.65 7.47
CA TYR A 294 -10.63 11.64 7.22
C TYR A 294 -11.29 12.95 6.79
N VAL A 295 -10.78 14.07 7.29
CA VAL A 295 -11.26 15.43 6.97
C VAL A 295 -10.08 16.35 6.68
N THR A 296 -10.30 17.43 5.96
CA THR A 296 -9.25 18.43 5.68
C THR A 296 -9.11 19.45 6.82
N ASP A 297 -10.13 19.61 7.65
CA ASP A 297 -10.14 20.51 8.80
C ASP A 297 -10.68 19.78 10.04
N GLU A 298 -9.97 19.92 11.15
CA GLU A 298 -10.28 19.35 12.46
C GLU A 298 -11.68 19.71 12.94
N SER A 299 -12.19 20.88 12.57
CA SER A 299 -13.54 21.34 12.94
C SER A 299 -14.65 20.39 12.45
N PHE A 300 -14.39 19.63 11.39
CA PHE A 300 -15.31 18.63 10.83
C PHE A 300 -15.14 17.23 11.42
N LEU A 301 -14.24 17.02 12.39
CA LEU A 301 -14.06 15.71 13.02
C LEU A 301 -15.29 15.34 13.85
N ALA A 302 -16.03 14.34 13.39
CA ALA A 302 -17.14 13.77 14.13
C ALA A 302 -16.71 13.28 15.52
N VAL A 303 -17.66 13.29 16.46
CA VAL A 303 -17.47 12.67 17.77
C VAL A 303 -17.30 11.16 17.56
N SER A 304 -16.22 10.60 18.13
CA SER A 304 -15.95 9.17 18.09
C SER A 304 -16.63 8.49 19.27
N ASN A 305 -17.33 7.40 19.01
CA ASN A 305 -17.84 6.50 20.06
C ASN A 305 -16.77 5.51 20.55
N LEU A 306 -15.59 5.52 19.94
CA LEU A 306 -14.44 4.68 20.29
C LEU A 306 -13.42 5.51 21.08
N PRO A 307 -12.64 4.87 21.97
CA PRO A 307 -11.58 5.55 22.71
C PRO A 307 -10.53 6.11 21.74
N THR A 308 -10.25 7.40 21.88
CA THR A 308 -9.26 8.11 21.06
C THR A 308 -8.31 8.88 21.97
N ASP A 309 -7.01 8.85 21.66
CA ASP A 309 -5.94 9.42 22.48
C ASP A 309 -5.14 10.53 21.76
N GLY A 310 -5.66 11.04 20.65
CA GLY A 310 -5.02 12.10 19.87
C GLY A 310 -5.56 12.22 18.45
N LEU A 311 -4.77 12.82 17.58
CA LEU A 311 -5.06 13.00 16.15
C LEU A 311 -4.01 12.30 15.28
N VAL A 312 -4.43 11.92 14.08
CA VAL A 312 -3.57 11.43 13.01
C VAL A 312 -3.66 12.41 11.85
N TYR A 313 -2.52 12.86 11.34
CA TYR A 313 -2.41 13.62 10.11
C TYR A 313 -1.74 12.74 9.07
N HIS A 314 -2.46 12.42 8.00
CA HIS A 314 -1.90 11.71 6.85
C HIS A 314 -1.45 12.75 5.83
N ASP A 315 -0.15 12.80 5.59
CA ASP A 315 0.44 13.59 4.52
C ASP A 315 0.16 12.90 3.17
N VAL A 316 -0.75 13.46 2.38
CA VAL A 316 -1.15 12.82 1.11
C VAL A 316 -0.15 13.04 -0.02
N ILE A 317 0.93 13.79 0.23
CA ILE A 317 2.01 14.03 -0.73
C ILE A 317 3.17 13.07 -0.46
N ASP A 318 3.71 13.12 0.76
CA ASP A 318 4.88 12.32 1.14
C ASP A 318 4.53 10.90 1.62
N ASP A 319 3.23 10.60 1.75
CA ASP A 319 2.68 9.34 2.27
C ASP A 319 3.21 8.97 3.66
N VAL A 320 3.39 9.99 4.51
CA VAL A 320 3.83 9.89 5.90
C VAL A 320 2.64 10.11 6.83
N VAL A 321 2.61 9.37 7.94
CA VAL A 321 1.57 9.51 8.95
C VAL A 321 2.14 10.16 10.21
N TYR A 322 1.61 11.31 10.60
CA TYR A 322 1.95 11.97 11.86
C TYR A 322 0.91 11.66 12.93
N LYS A 323 1.36 11.38 14.15
CA LYS A 323 0.52 11.16 15.33
C LYS A 323 0.76 12.27 16.33
N LEU A 324 -0.26 13.09 16.54
CA LEU A 324 -0.28 14.14 17.55
C LEU A 324 -0.92 13.58 18.81
N LYS A 325 -0.16 13.55 19.91
CA LYS A 325 -0.63 13.16 21.24
C LYS A 325 -0.16 14.19 22.27
N GLU A 326 -0.99 14.47 23.25
CA GLU A 326 -0.60 15.31 24.40
C GLU A 326 0.33 14.56 25.36
N LYS A 327 0.06 13.26 25.54
CA LYS A 327 0.82 12.39 26.45
C LYS A 327 1.44 11.25 25.65
N HIS A 328 2.72 11.03 25.91
CA HIS A 328 3.47 9.95 25.31
C HIS A 328 3.79 8.87 26.36
N SER A 329 3.82 7.63 25.91
CA SER A 329 4.12 6.45 26.69
C SER A 329 5.09 5.56 25.92
N LEU A 330 5.79 4.68 26.63
CA LEU A 330 6.66 3.65 26.09
C LEU A 330 6.06 2.28 26.37
N ASP A 331 6.00 1.43 25.35
CA ASP A 331 5.77 0.00 25.54
C ASP A 331 7.13 -0.66 25.81
N VAL A 332 7.32 -1.22 27.00
CA VAL A 332 8.59 -1.77 27.48
C VAL A 332 8.42 -3.16 28.04
N VAL A 333 9.46 -3.99 27.95
CA VAL A 333 9.43 -5.37 28.47
C VAL A 333 9.93 -5.36 29.91
N TYR A 334 9.18 -5.93 30.83
CA TYR A 334 9.62 -6.11 32.22
C TYR A 334 10.54 -7.32 32.37
N SER A 335 11.61 -7.17 33.14
CA SER A 335 12.65 -8.18 33.37
C SER A 335 12.61 -8.68 34.82
N GLU A 336 13.06 -9.92 35.04
CA GLU A 336 13.06 -10.61 36.36
C GLU A 336 13.83 -9.85 37.44
N ASP A 337 14.82 -9.05 37.05
CA ASP A 337 15.63 -8.23 37.95
C ASP A 337 14.92 -6.94 38.41
N GLY A 338 13.67 -6.72 38.01
CA GLY A 338 12.87 -5.56 38.42
C GLY A 338 13.06 -4.33 37.54
N TRP A 339 13.55 -4.51 36.32
CA TRP A 339 13.86 -3.43 35.37
C TRP A 339 12.98 -3.51 34.13
N PHE A 340 12.71 -2.35 33.53
CA PHE A 340 12.14 -2.26 32.19
C PHE A 340 13.24 -2.16 31.16
N LEU A 341 13.13 -2.98 30.11
CA LEU A 341 14.09 -3.04 29.03
C LEU A 341 13.67 -2.13 27.87
N LEU A 342 14.61 -1.31 27.42
CA LEU A 342 14.52 -0.54 26.19
C LEU A 342 15.34 -1.23 25.08
N PRO A 343 15.16 -0.79 23.82
CA PRO A 343 16.08 -1.08 22.72
C PRO A 343 17.51 -0.63 23.03
N ASP A 344 18.45 -1.06 22.18
CA ASP A 344 19.86 -0.66 22.24
C ASP A 344 20.54 -0.93 23.59
N ASN A 345 20.12 -2.00 24.25
CA ASN A 345 20.63 -2.44 25.55
C ASN A 345 20.46 -1.42 26.67
N LYS A 346 19.46 -0.53 26.60
CA LYS A 346 19.15 0.37 27.72
C LYS A 346 18.09 -0.21 28.64
N ARG A 347 18.04 0.27 29.88
CA ARG A 347 17.01 -0.10 30.87
C ARG A 347 16.77 1.02 31.88
N PHE A 348 15.65 0.96 32.57
CA PHE A 348 15.36 1.81 33.73
C PHE A 348 14.60 1.01 34.79
N LYS A 349 14.75 1.43 36.05
CA LYS A 349 14.19 0.69 37.19
C LYS A 349 12.67 0.85 37.23
N CYS A 350 11.94 -0.23 37.49
CA CYS A 350 10.52 -0.14 37.77
C CYS A 350 10.29 0.53 39.14
N HIS A 351 9.28 1.39 39.24
CA HIS A 351 8.89 2.00 40.51
C HIS A 351 8.51 0.94 41.53
N ASP A 352 8.86 1.18 42.79
CA ASP A 352 8.62 0.19 43.85
C ASP A 352 7.13 -0.11 44.02
N ASP A 353 6.26 0.90 43.81
CA ASP A 353 4.79 0.76 43.83
C ASP A 353 4.26 -0.16 42.70
N ASP A 354 4.96 -0.21 41.56
CA ASP A 354 4.52 -0.94 40.36
C ASP A 354 5.08 -2.38 40.32
N LYS A 355 6.05 -2.73 41.16
CA LYS A 355 6.68 -4.06 41.15
C LYS A 355 5.68 -5.20 41.41
N GLY A 356 4.70 -4.97 42.28
CA GLY A 356 3.72 -5.98 42.66
C GLY A 356 2.78 -6.41 41.53
N ILE A 357 2.69 -5.63 40.45
CA ILE A 357 1.82 -5.90 39.29
C ILE A 357 2.60 -6.32 38.03
N CYS A 358 3.93 -6.33 38.10
CA CYS A 358 4.79 -6.59 36.95
C CYS A 358 5.24 -8.06 36.88
N GLU A 359 4.95 -8.72 35.77
CA GLU A 359 5.37 -10.08 35.47
C GLU A 359 6.52 -10.08 34.46
N SER A 360 7.54 -10.89 34.73
CA SER A 360 8.70 -11.03 33.82
C SER A 360 8.29 -11.44 32.39
N GLY A 361 8.93 -10.81 31.41
CA GLY A 361 8.72 -11.09 29.99
C GLY A 361 7.45 -10.49 29.40
N ARG A 362 6.63 -9.81 30.21
CA ARG A 362 5.42 -9.10 29.75
C ARG A 362 5.74 -7.68 29.30
N VAL A 363 4.91 -7.16 28.41
CA VAL A 363 4.98 -5.78 27.93
C VAL A 363 4.06 -4.91 28.76
N TYR A 364 4.55 -3.74 29.15
CA TYR A 364 3.81 -2.73 29.88
C TYR A 364 3.90 -1.39 29.17
N GLU A 365 2.80 -0.65 29.20
CA GLU A 365 2.77 0.74 28.79
C GLU A 365 3.18 1.60 30.00
N VAL A 366 4.21 2.42 29.82
CA VAL A 366 4.81 3.26 30.86
C VAL A 366 4.75 4.72 30.45
N ALA A 367 4.29 5.60 31.33
CA ALA A 367 4.15 7.02 31.02
C ALA A 367 5.52 7.73 30.94
N MET A 368 5.73 8.60 29.94
CA MET A 368 6.97 9.37 29.81
C MET A 368 7.18 10.39 30.95
N GLN A 369 6.07 10.87 31.55
CA GLN A 369 6.08 11.95 32.54
C GLN A 369 6.81 11.57 33.83
N ASP A 370 6.63 10.32 34.29
CA ASP A 370 7.13 9.86 35.59
C ASP A 370 7.67 8.43 35.55
N GLY A 371 7.57 7.73 34.42
CA GLY A 371 8.02 6.35 34.28
C GLY A 371 7.15 5.32 35.01
N ARG A 372 5.91 5.67 35.41
CA ARG A 372 4.98 4.74 36.06
C ARG A 372 4.23 3.87 35.07
N VAL A 373 3.86 2.67 35.51
CA VAL A 373 3.06 1.74 34.72
C VAL A 373 1.64 2.28 34.55
N VAL A 374 1.21 2.44 33.30
CA VAL A 374 -0.16 2.82 32.94
C VAL A 374 -1.04 1.56 32.90
N ARG A 375 -0.57 0.51 32.20
CA ARG A 375 -1.26 -0.78 32.08
C ARG A 375 -0.35 -1.88 31.55
N LYS A 376 -0.77 -3.13 31.74
CA LYS A 376 -0.22 -4.30 31.03
C LYS A 376 -0.71 -4.30 29.57
N ARG A 377 0.17 -4.66 28.64
CA ARG A 377 -0.12 -4.77 27.20
C ARG A 377 -0.21 -6.23 26.79
N ASP A 378 -1.33 -6.86 27.11
CA ASP A 378 -1.57 -8.28 26.76
C ASP A 378 -1.69 -8.51 25.24
N ASP A 379 -1.90 -7.43 24.48
CA ASP A 379 -1.90 -7.39 23.01
C ASP A 379 -0.48 -7.39 22.41
N ARG A 380 0.59 -7.31 23.23
CA ARG A 380 1.97 -7.17 22.75
C ARG A 380 2.93 -8.20 23.32
N PHE A 381 3.83 -8.67 22.47
CA PHE A 381 4.96 -9.53 22.84
C PHE A 381 6.31 -8.81 22.87
N THR A 382 6.39 -7.63 22.24
CA THR A 382 7.61 -6.82 22.20
C THR A 382 7.30 -5.38 22.58
N GLY A 383 8.26 -4.73 23.23
CA GLY A 383 8.24 -3.28 23.44
C GLY A 383 8.43 -2.49 22.14
N ASN A 384 8.47 -1.16 22.26
CA ASN A 384 8.76 -0.28 21.14
C ASN A 384 10.16 -0.54 20.56
N THR A 385 10.33 -0.33 19.26
CA THR A 385 11.62 -0.43 18.56
C THR A 385 12.52 0.77 18.86
N ALA A 386 13.83 0.66 18.59
CA ALA A 386 14.81 1.75 18.82
C ALA A 386 14.36 3.07 18.18
N LYS A 387 13.96 3.00 16.90
CA LYS A 387 13.45 4.16 16.15
C LYS A 387 12.19 4.77 16.77
N GLN A 388 11.26 3.94 17.27
CA GLN A 388 10.06 4.43 17.95
C GLN A 388 10.40 5.14 19.26
N VAL A 389 11.30 4.56 20.06
CA VAL A 389 11.76 5.15 21.32
C VAL A 389 12.46 6.49 21.04
N GLU A 390 13.41 6.54 20.11
CA GLU A 390 14.10 7.76 19.72
C GLU A 390 13.13 8.90 19.37
N MET A 391 12.14 8.61 18.51
CA MET A 391 11.13 9.59 18.15
C MET A 391 10.23 10.03 19.31
N ILE A 392 9.94 9.14 20.27
CA ILE A 392 9.16 9.52 21.45
C ILE A 392 9.97 10.47 22.33
N PHE A 393 11.28 10.24 22.47
CA PHE A 393 12.17 11.11 23.24
C PHE A 393 12.37 12.49 22.61
N THR A 394 12.32 12.62 21.28
CA THR A 394 12.29 13.95 20.64
C THR A 394 10.97 14.68 20.92
N CYS A 395 9.87 13.94 21.13
CA CYS A 395 8.54 14.48 21.40
C CYS A 395 8.24 14.69 22.90
N SER A 396 8.95 14.06 23.82
CA SER A 396 8.66 14.18 25.24
C SER A 396 9.93 13.99 26.06
N SER A 397 10.14 14.89 27.01
CA SER A 397 11.24 14.75 27.97
C SER A 397 10.92 13.61 28.91
N TRP A 398 11.87 12.69 29.08
CA TRP A 398 11.75 11.62 30.06
C TRP A 398 11.84 12.19 31.48
N GLY A 399 10.77 12.04 32.27
CA GLY A 399 10.71 12.43 33.67
C GLY A 399 10.75 11.26 34.65
N GLY A 400 10.91 10.04 34.15
CA GLY A 400 10.97 8.84 34.97
C GLY A 400 12.37 8.49 35.51
N PRO A 401 12.54 7.27 36.05
CA PRO A 401 13.80 6.80 36.63
C PRO A 401 14.99 6.88 35.67
N THR A 402 16.20 7.02 36.19
CA THR A 402 17.43 7.10 35.37
C THR A 402 17.55 5.91 34.43
N ILE A 403 17.80 6.22 33.15
CA ILE A 403 18.07 5.23 32.11
C ILE A 403 19.57 4.92 32.10
N GLU A 404 19.90 3.63 32.14
CA GLU A 404 21.27 3.13 32.16
C GLU A 404 21.48 2.03 31.11
N GLU A 405 22.75 1.73 30.83
CA GLU A 405 23.14 0.57 30.03
C GLU A 405 22.85 -0.73 30.79
N ALA A 406 22.25 -1.69 30.10
CA ALA A 406 21.94 -2.99 30.65
C ALA A 406 23.23 -3.82 30.83
N PRO A 407 23.36 -4.59 31.92
CA PRO A 407 24.48 -5.47 32.15
C PRO A 407 24.64 -6.50 31.01
N GLN A 408 25.88 -6.85 30.67
CA GLN A 408 26.18 -7.84 29.63
C GLN A 408 25.49 -9.20 29.85
N SER A 409 25.20 -9.57 31.10
CA SER A 409 24.47 -10.80 31.45
C SER A 409 23.04 -10.80 30.89
N VAL A 410 22.35 -9.65 30.91
CA VAL A 410 20.99 -9.46 30.37
C VAL A 410 21.02 -9.43 28.83
N ILE A 411 22.05 -8.80 28.25
CA ILE A 411 22.26 -8.72 26.80
C ILE A 411 22.48 -10.13 26.19
N LYS A 412 23.25 -10.99 26.87
CA LYS A 412 23.52 -12.37 26.43
C LYS A 412 22.28 -13.27 26.49
N ALA A 413 21.43 -13.11 27.50
CA ALA A 413 20.16 -13.85 27.61
C ALA A 413 19.18 -13.55 26.46
N LYS A 414 19.13 -12.29 25.99
CA LYS A 414 18.36 -11.87 24.80
C LYS A 414 18.77 -12.62 23.53
N ARG A 415 20.06 -12.93 23.34
CA ARG A 415 20.56 -13.65 22.15
C ARG A 415 20.21 -15.14 22.13
N HIS A 416 20.00 -15.76 23.29
CA HIS A 416 19.65 -17.18 23.38
C HIS A 416 18.15 -17.47 23.22
N ARG A 417 17.26 -16.51 23.51
CA ARG A 417 15.80 -16.67 23.33
C ARG A 417 15.30 -16.40 21.90
N ASN A 418 16.12 -15.82 21.02
CA ASN A 418 15.80 -15.52 19.63
C ASN A 418 16.38 -16.54 18.62
N LYS A 419 16.72 -17.76 19.07
CA LYS A 419 17.11 -18.88 18.20
C LYS A 419 15.99 -19.91 18.10
#